data_AF-X1K0R9-F1
#
_entry.id   AF-X1K0R9-F1
#
_cell.length_a   1.000
_cell.length_b   1.000
_cell.length_c   1.000
_cell.angle_alpha   90.00
_cell.angle_beta   90.00
_cell.angle_gamma   90.00
#
_symmetry.space_group_name_H-M   'P 1'
#
loop_
_entity.id
_entity.type
_entity.pdbx_description
1 polymer ?
#
loop_
_entity_poly.entity_id
_entity_poly.type
_entity_poly.pdbx_seq_one_letter_code
_entity_poly.pdbx_strand_id
1 'polypeptide(L)'
;RLAMLEFAYYSVISPEGCAAILWRDGSQAPDAAEALKLTSKDLLKLGLIDTIIPEPLGGAHSNVHDTVFNVEKYIVKTLRDLKRTKLDNLLENRYRKLRSIGSTDADKLRRKTQAAAERIKAAMEAIHKPPRKPAPKPVPTKSKPVTTKV
;
A
#
# COMPACT_ATOMS: atom_id res chain seq x y z
N ARG A 1 6.36 10.44 9.71
CA ARG A 1 5.67 9.18 9.40
C ARG A 1 4.24 9.29 9.90
N LEU A 2 3.27 8.66 9.25
CA LEU A 2 1.86 8.64 9.63
C LEU A 2 1.37 7.20 9.53
N ALA A 3 0.85 6.65 10.62
CA ALA A 3 0.26 5.33 10.63
C ALA A 3 -1.15 5.39 11.22
N MET A 4 -1.93 4.37 10.90
CA MET A 4 -3.35 4.31 11.21
C MET A 4 -3.72 2.89 11.56
N LEU A 5 -4.61 2.70 12.53
CA LEU A 5 -5.17 1.38 12.83
C LEU A 5 -6.04 0.89 11.66
N GLU A 6 -6.17 -0.42 11.49
CA GLU A 6 -6.83 -1.03 10.32
C GLU A 6 -8.28 -0.58 10.12
N PHE A 7 -9.07 -0.47 11.18
CA PHE A 7 -10.49 -0.10 11.15
C PHE A 7 -10.73 1.37 11.55
N ALA A 8 -9.68 2.13 11.83
CA ALA A 8 -9.82 3.58 11.97
C ALA A 8 -10.22 4.21 10.62
N TYR A 9 -10.83 5.40 10.70
CA TYR A 9 -11.06 6.25 9.54
C TYR A 9 -10.50 7.65 9.74
N TYR A 10 -10.17 8.32 8.64
CA TYR A 10 -9.70 9.70 8.64
C TYR A 10 -10.30 10.43 7.45
N SER A 11 -10.98 11.54 7.71
CA SER A 11 -11.73 12.31 6.72
C SER A 11 -11.66 13.80 7.01
N VAL A 12 -11.86 14.61 5.97
CA VAL A 12 -11.98 16.09 6.07
C VAL A 12 -13.34 16.53 6.64
N ILE A 13 -14.38 15.73 6.41
CA ILE A 13 -15.75 15.95 6.86
C ILE A 13 -16.37 14.62 7.27
N SER A 14 -17.31 14.62 8.22
CA SER A 14 -18.04 13.39 8.53
C SER A 14 -18.88 12.95 7.30
N PRO A 15 -19.09 11.64 7.12
CA PRO A 15 -19.94 11.13 6.03
C PRO A 15 -21.35 11.72 6.05
N GLU A 16 -21.93 11.92 7.23
CA GLU A 16 -23.27 12.49 7.43
C GLU A 16 -23.32 13.95 6.98
N GLY A 17 -22.27 14.72 7.28
CA GLY A 17 -22.16 16.11 6.82
C GLY A 17 -22.00 16.20 5.30
N CYS A 18 -21.20 15.31 4.72
CA CYS A 18 -21.05 15.20 3.27
C CYS A 18 -22.38 14.85 2.59
N ALA A 19 -23.11 13.88 3.15
CA ALA A 19 -24.43 13.45 2.71
C ALA A 19 -25.46 14.60 2.73
N ALA A 20 -25.53 15.31 3.85
CA ALA A 20 -26.45 16.45 4.00
C ALA A 20 -26.14 17.61 3.05
N ILE A 21 -24.88 17.88 2.72
CA ILE A 21 -24.50 19.00 1.84
C ILE A 21 -24.68 18.62 0.37
N LEU A 22 -24.16 17.47 -0.06
CA LEU A 22 -24.13 17.10 -1.48
C LEU A 22 -25.43 16.44 -1.95
N TRP A 23 -26.05 15.61 -1.11
CA TRP A 23 -27.28 14.89 -1.44
C TRP A 23 -28.54 15.48 -0.79
N ARG A 24 -28.40 16.45 0.12
CA ARG A 24 -29.52 17.02 0.91
C ARG A 24 -30.26 15.96 1.72
N ASP A 25 -29.60 14.85 2.02
CA ASP A 25 -30.16 13.71 2.71
C ASP A 25 -29.08 13.05 3.56
N GLY A 26 -29.26 13.06 4.89
CA GLY A 26 -28.32 12.46 5.82
C GLY A 26 -28.31 10.93 5.80
N SER A 27 -29.35 10.29 5.25
CA SER A 27 -29.42 8.83 5.14
C SER A 27 -28.39 8.27 4.16
N GLN A 28 -27.86 9.11 3.26
CA GLN A 28 -26.83 8.77 2.28
C GLN A 28 -25.40 8.73 2.86
N ALA A 29 -25.25 8.72 4.19
CA ALA A 29 -23.95 8.63 4.86
C ALA A 29 -23.10 7.41 4.42
N PRO A 30 -23.66 6.20 4.20
CA PRO A 30 -22.86 5.05 3.72
C PRO A 30 -22.23 5.30 2.34
N ASP A 31 -23.01 5.83 1.40
CA ASP A 31 -22.54 6.15 0.05
C ASP A 31 -21.52 7.29 0.08
N ALA A 32 -21.74 8.29 0.93
CA ALA A 32 -20.78 9.37 1.16
C ALA A 32 -19.46 8.84 1.76
N ALA A 33 -19.52 7.92 2.72
CA ALA A 33 -18.33 7.30 3.31
C ALA A 33 -17.52 6.53 2.27
N GLU A 34 -18.20 5.77 1.40
CA GLU A 34 -17.54 5.05 0.31
C GLU A 34 -16.91 6.01 -0.71
N ALA A 35 -17.58 7.11 -1.05
CA ALA A 35 -17.07 8.12 -1.98
C ALA A 35 -15.85 8.87 -1.41
N LEU A 36 -15.84 9.13 -0.10
CA LEU A 36 -14.75 9.84 0.58
C LEU A 36 -13.46 9.01 0.72
N LYS A 37 -13.53 7.68 0.57
CA LYS A 37 -12.35 6.78 0.64
C LYS A 37 -11.54 6.98 1.93
N LEU A 38 -12.27 6.98 3.05
CA LEU A 38 -11.79 7.34 4.40
C LEU A 38 -11.11 6.21 5.18
N THR A 39 -11.08 4.98 4.65
CA THR A 39 -10.53 3.81 5.35
C THR A 39 -9.01 3.79 5.32
N SER A 40 -8.38 3.13 6.30
CA SER A 40 -6.91 2.96 6.34
C SER A 40 -6.35 2.38 5.02
N LYS A 41 -7.05 1.42 4.42
CA LYS A 41 -6.66 0.76 3.15
C LYS A 41 -6.70 1.73 1.97
N ASP A 42 -7.71 2.59 1.91
CA ASP A 42 -7.82 3.59 0.87
C ASP A 42 -6.76 4.68 1.02
N LEU A 43 -6.56 5.18 2.25
CA LEU A 43 -5.57 6.21 2.54
C LEU A 43 -4.13 5.74 2.31
N LEU A 44 -3.86 4.43 2.49
CA LEU A 44 -2.58 3.83 2.13
C LEU A 44 -2.38 3.81 0.62
N LYS A 45 -3.42 3.42 -0.15
CA LYS A 45 -3.38 3.43 -1.63
C LYS A 45 -3.20 4.85 -2.19
N LEU A 46 -3.79 5.85 -1.54
CA LEU A 46 -3.64 7.26 -1.88
C LEU A 46 -2.28 7.86 -1.45
N GLY A 47 -1.48 7.11 -0.69
CA GLY A 47 -0.16 7.57 -0.21
C GLY A 47 -0.24 8.63 0.90
N LEU A 48 -1.38 8.77 1.57
CA LEU A 48 -1.57 9.71 2.67
C LEU A 48 -0.95 9.17 3.97
N ILE A 49 -1.17 7.88 4.25
CA ILE A 49 -0.53 7.18 5.38
C ILE A 49 0.64 6.32 4.88
N ASP A 50 1.61 6.06 5.76
CA ASP A 50 2.78 5.23 5.45
C ASP A 50 2.56 3.75 5.80
N THR A 51 1.70 3.46 6.79
CA THR A 51 1.58 2.11 7.37
C THR A 51 0.22 1.93 8.02
N ILE A 52 -0.32 0.71 7.90
CA ILE A 52 -1.51 0.26 8.63
C ILE A 52 -1.02 -0.62 9.79
N ILE A 53 -1.50 -0.32 10.99
CA ILE A 53 -1.26 -1.13 12.19
C ILE A 53 -2.42 -2.13 12.29
N PRO A 54 -2.13 -3.44 12.27
CA PRO A 54 -3.18 -4.45 12.29
C PRO A 54 -3.92 -4.45 13.63
N GLU A 55 -5.23 -4.61 13.56
CA GLU A 55 -6.10 -4.79 14.72
C GLU A 55 -6.41 -6.28 14.94
N PRO A 56 -6.73 -6.70 16.17
CA PRO A 56 -7.20 -8.05 16.46
C PRO A 56 -8.52 -8.38 15.74
N LEU A 57 -8.86 -9.66 15.70
CA LEU A 57 -10.15 -10.11 15.18
C LEU A 57 -11.28 -9.46 16.00
N GLY A 58 -12.22 -8.79 15.33
CA GLY A 58 -13.28 -8.01 15.96
C GLY A 58 -12.94 -6.55 16.26
N GLY A 59 -11.70 -6.12 15.99
CA GLY A 59 -11.24 -4.73 16.13
C GLY A 59 -10.50 -4.45 17.43
N ALA A 60 -9.98 -3.23 17.59
CA ALA A 60 -9.07 -2.84 18.66
C ALA A 60 -9.64 -3.05 20.07
N HIS A 61 -10.97 -2.92 20.21
CA HIS A 61 -11.67 -3.08 21.47
C HIS A 61 -11.80 -4.55 21.92
N SER A 62 -11.71 -5.51 21.00
CA SER A 62 -11.85 -6.93 21.34
C SER A 62 -10.63 -7.46 22.10
N ASN A 63 -9.44 -6.94 21.78
CA ASN A 63 -8.21 -7.20 22.52
C ASN A 63 -7.32 -5.94 22.53
N VAL A 64 -7.52 -5.13 23.57
CA VAL A 64 -6.77 -3.88 23.76
C VAL A 64 -5.28 -4.15 23.97
N HIS A 65 -4.92 -5.24 24.65
CA HIS A 65 -3.53 -5.57 24.95
C HIS A 65 -2.73 -5.80 23.66
N ASP A 66 -3.25 -6.62 22.74
CA ASP A 66 -2.59 -6.88 21.46
C ASP A 66 -2.53 -5.63 20.58
N THR A 67 -3.58 -4.81 20.59
CA THR A 67 -3.61 -3.54 19.87
C THR A 67 -2.51 -2.60 20.36
N VAL A 68 -2.41 -2.40 21.67
CA VAL A 68 -1.38 -1.55 22.29
C VAL A 68 0.01 -2.08 21.98
N PHE A 69 0.22 -3.40 22.07
CA PHE A 69 1.49 -4.03 21.72
C PHE A 69 1.89 -3.76 20.26
N ASN A 70 0.95 -3.88 19.31
CA ASN A 70 1.18 -3.59 17.90
C ASN A 70 1.55 -2.11 17.67
N VAL A 71 0.87 -1.20 18.36
CA VAL A 71 1.15 0.24 18.31
C VAL A 71 2.53 0.54 18.88
N GLU A 72 2.87 0.00 20.05
CA GLU A 72 4.17 0.16 20.69
C GLU A 72 5.29 -0.33 19.77
N LYS A 73 5.15 -1.55 19.23
CA LYS A 73 6.11 -2.13 18.28
C LYS A 73 6.36 -1.21 17.08
N TYR A 74 5.31 -0.62 16.52
CA TYR A 74 5.43 0.34 15.42
C TYR A 74 6.15 1.63 15.86
N ILE A 75 5.76 2.21 17.00
CA ILE A 75 6.36 3.45 17.52
C ILE A 75 7.85 3.25 17.80
N VAL A 76 8.21 2.20 18.53
CA VAL A 76 9.61 1.90 18.91
C VAL A 76 10.47 1.72 17.66
N LYS A 77 10.00 0.94 16.68
CA LYS A 77 10.69 0.76 15.40
C LYS A 77 10.87 2.10 14.67
N THR A 78 9.78 2.85 14.54
CA THR A 78 9.79 4.12 13.80
C THR A 78 10.70 5.15 14.45
N LEU A 79 10.65 5.30 15.77
CA LEU A 79 11.52 6.23 16.49
C LEU A 79 12.99 5.83 16.37
N ARG A 80 13.31 4.53 16.43
CA ARG A 80 14.68 4.04 16.22
C ARG A 80 15.20 4.41 14.84
N ASP A 81 14.38 4.24 13.79
CA ASP A 81 14.76 4.55 12.41
C ASP A 81 14.94 6.07 12.22
N LEU A 82 14.04 6.89 12.79
CA LEU A 82 14.12 8.34 12.70
C LEU A 82 15.33 8.90 13.45
N LYS A 83 15.67 8.37 14.63
CA LYS A 83 16.86 8.77 15.40
C LYS A 83 18.18 8.54 14.67
N ARG A 84 18.22 7.59 13.72
CA ARG A 84 19.41 7.30 12.90
C ARG A 84 19.56 8.25 11.71
N THR A 85 18.56 9.09 11.44
CA THR A 85 18.57 10.03 10.33
C THR A 85 19.05 11.40 10.81
N LYS A 86 19.97 12.04 10.06
CA LYS A 86 20.40 13.41 10.35
C LYS A 86 19.22 14.39 10.31
N LEU A 87 19.29 15.45 11.11
CA LEU A 87 18.21 16.44 11.25
C LEU A 87 17.82 17.06 9.91
N ASP A 88 18.79 17.48 9.09
CA ASP A 88 18.52 18.11 7.80
C ASP A 88 17.74 17.18 6.87
N ASN A 89 18.12 15.89 6.84
CA ASN A 89 17.42 14.87 6.08
C ASN A 89 16.01 14.62 6.63
N LEU A 90 15.79 14.69 7.95
CA LEU A 90 14.46 14.55 8.54
C LEU A 90 13.52 15.67 8.09
N LEU A 91 14.02 16.91 8.07
CA LEU A 91 13.25 18.08 7.64
C LEU A 91 12.94 17.99 6.14
N GLU A 92 13.94 17.69 5.32
CA GLU A 92 13.77 17.55 3.87
C GLU A 92 12.81 16.41 3.52
N ASN A 93 12.94 15.25 4.17
CA ASN A 93 12.02 14.12 3.97
C ASN A 93 10.58 14.48 4.33
N ARG A 94 10.38 15.23 5.43
CA ARG A 94 9.05 15.72 5.82
C ARG A 94 8.49 16.68 4.77
N TYR A 95 9.29 17.64 4.32
CA TYR A 95 8.89 18.61 3.31
C TYR A 95 8.47 17.93 2.01
N ARG A 96 9.32 17.03 1.48
CA ARG A 96 9.02 16.24 0.28
C ARG A 96 7.75 15.43 0.41
N LYS A 97 7.57 14.73 1.54
CA LYS A 97 6.35 13.96 1.79
C LYS A 97 5.12 14.85 1.69
N LEU A 98 5.09 15.96 2.42
CA LEU A 98 3.94 16.87 2.43
C LEU A 98 3.67 17.50 1.06
N ARG A 99 4.72 17.87 0.32
CA ARG A 99 4.57 18.42 -1.05
C ARG A 99 4.15 17.40 -2.10
N SER A 100 4.40 16.12 -1.85
CA SER A 100 3.95 15.04 -2.74
C SER A 100 2.47 14.67 -2.56
N ILE A 101 1.82 15.16 -1.50
CA ILE A 101 0.40 14.89 -1.24
C ILE A 101 -0.46 15.78 -2.14
N GLY A 102 -1.45 15.17 -2.79
CA GLY A 102 -2.29 15.79 -3.79
C GLY A 102 -1.82 15.48 -5.21
N SER A 103 -2.72 15.65 -6.17
CA SER A 103 -2.39 15.53 -7.59
C SER A 103 -2.99 16.70 -8.33
N THR A 104 -2.18 17.46 -9.04
CA THR A 104 -2.69 18.37 -10.05
C THR A 104 -3.02 17.59 -11.33
N ASP A 105 -3.82 18.17 -12.21
CA ASP A 105 -4.12 17.52 -13.50
C ASP A 105 -2.86 17.38 -14.38
N ALA A 106 -1.88 18.27 -14.20
CA ALA A 106 -0.56 18.15 -14.80
C ALA A 106 0.19 16.91 -14.29
N ASP A 107 0.11 16.59 -12.99
CA ASP A 107 0.74 15.41 -12.40
C ASP A 107 0.08 14.11 -12.88
N LYS A 108 -1.25 14.10 -13.01
CA LYS A 108 -1.99 12.95 -13.57
C LYS A 108 -1.58 12.69 -15.02
N LEU A 109 -1.45 13.75 -15.82
CA LEU A 109 -1.02 13.64 -17.22
C LEU A 109 0.41 13.12 -17.32
N ARG A 110 1.34 13.64 -16.50
CA ARG A 110 2.73 13.16 -16.40
C ARG A 110 2.84 11.68 -16.05
N ARG A 111 2.04 11.20 -15.09
CA ARG A 111 2.01 9.78 -14.71
C ARG A 111 1.49 8.90 -15.85
N LYS A 112 0.45 9.33 -16.58
CA LYS A 112 -0.05 8.60 -17.75
C LYS A 112 0.99 8.51 -18.87
N THR A 113 1.67 9.62 -19.18
CA THR A 113 2.71 9.64 -20.21
C THR A 113 3.96 8.86 -19.81
N GLN A 114 4.39 8.91 -18.54
CA GLN A 114 5.51 8.08 -18.05
C GLN A 114 5.17 6.59 -18.06
N ALA A 115 3.98 6.19 -17.59
CA ALA A 115 3.57 4.78 -17.65
C ALA A 115 3.45 4.26 -19.09
N ALA A 116 3.01 5.10 -20.04
CA ALA A 116 3.01 4.77 -21.46
C ALA A 116 4.44 4.64 -22.02
N ALA A 117 5.33 5.58 -21.69
CA ALA A 117 6.73 5.56 -22.11
C ALA A 117 7.48 4.34 -21.56
N GLU A 118 7.25 3.95 -20.31
CA GLU A 118 7.85 2.76 -19.70
C GLU A 118 7.32 1.47 -20.34
N ARG A 119 6.03 1.40 -20.69
CA ARG A 119 5.47 0.26 -21.43
C ARG A 119 6.06 0.12 -22.82
N ILE A 120 6.22 1.25 -23.53
CA ILE A 120 6.85 1.27 -24.85
C ILE A 120 8.32 0.83 -24.73
N LYS A 121 9.06 1.35 -23.75
CA LYS A 121 10.44 0.96 -23.48
C LYS A 121 10.56 -0.54 -23.16
N ALA A 122 9.70 -1.06 -22.28
CA ALA A 122 9.67 -2.48 -21.94
C ALA A 122 9.32 -3.37 -23.15
N ALA A 123 8.40 -2.93 -24.02
CA ALA A 123 8.07 -3.64 -25.26
C ALA A 123 9.25 -3.61 -26.26
N MET A 124 9.94 -2.48 -26.40
CA MET A 124 11.14 -2.35 -27.25
C MET A 124 12.30 -3.23 -26.75
N GLU A 125 12.53 -3.28 -25.43
CA GLU A 125 13.52 -4.17 -24.82
C GLU A 125 13.17 -5.66 -25.00
N ALA A 126 11.88 -6.01 -24.99
CA ALA A 126 11.42 -7.37 -25.26
C ALA A 126 11.64 -7.81 -26.72
N ILE A 127 11.47 -6.89 -27.68
CA ILE A 127 11.72 -7.13 -29.11
C ILE A 127 13.22 -7.34 -29.38
N HIS A 128 14.10 -6.65 -28.63
CA HIS A 128 15.55 -6.75 -28.82
C HIS A 128 16.20 -7.97 -28.14
N LYS A 129 15.44 -8.78 -27.39
CA LYS A 129 15.99 -9.95 -26.68
C LYS A 129 16.15 -11.14 -27.64
N PRO A 130 17.37 -11.66 -27.88
CA PRO A 130 17.57 -12.77 -28.81
C PRO A 130 16.85 -14.03 -28.31
N PRO A 131 16.36 -14.91 -29.22
CA PRO A 131 15.59 -16.08 -28.85
C PRO A 131 16.39 -16.99 -27.90
N ARG A 132 15.77 -17.37 -26.77
CA ARG A 132 16.35 -18.34 -25.82
C ARG A 132 16.56 -19.67 -26.55
N LYS A 133 17.80 -20.15 -26.61
CA LYS A 133 18.13 -21.49 -27.11
C LYS A 133 17.29 -22.54 -26.34
N PRO A 134 16.64 -23.50 -27.02
CA PRO A 134 15.83 -24.51 -26.34
C PRO A 134 16.71 -25.35 -25.40
N ALA A 135 16.22 -25.57 -24.17
CA ALA A 135 16.91 -26.40 -23.19
C ALA A 135 17.07 -27.84 -23.72
N PRO A 136 18.20 -28.52 -23.46
CA PRO A 136 18.39 -29.91 -23.87
C PRO A 136 17.33 -30.80 -23.18
N LYS A 137 16.64 -31.63 -23.98
CA LYS A 137 15.62 -32.56 -23.49
C LYS A 137 16.24 -33.53 -22.47
N PRO A 138 15.58 -33.80 -21.33
CA PRO A 138 16.08 -34.77 -20.37
C PRO A 138 16.08 -36.17 -20.98
N VAL A 139 17.25 -36.81 -20.97
CA VAL A 139 17.42 -38.22 -21.37
C VAL A 139 16.75 -39.09 -20.32
N PRO A 140 15.90 -40.08 -20.70
CA PRO A 140 15.22 -40.92 -19.73
C PRO A 140 16.22 -41.80 -18.97
N THR A 141 16.36 -41.55 -17.67
CA THR A 141 17.07 -42.42 -16.73
C THR A 141 16.26 -43.68 -16.49
N LYS A 142 16.83 -44.84 -16.85
CA LYS A 142 16.24 -46.16 -16.59
C LYS A 142 16.07 -46.36 -15.08
N SER A 143 14.84 -46.47 -14.62
CA SER A 143 14.48 -46.91 -13.27
C SER A 143 14.94 -48.36 -13.05
N LYS A 144 15.84 -48.58 -12.09
CA LYS A 144 16.14 -49.93 -11.58
C LYS A 144 15.01 -50.36 -10.61
N PRO A 145 14.54 -51.62 -10.65
CA PRO A 145 13.48 -52.09 -9.76
C PRO A 145 13.99 -52.27 -8.33
N VAL A 146 13.19 -51.83 -7.35
CA VAL A 146 13.39 -52.08 -5.93
C VAL A 146 12.89 -53.49 -5.62
N THR A 147 13.80 -54.37 -5.22
CA THR A 147 13.49 -55.73 -4.76
C THR A 147 13.11 -55.69 -3.29
N THR A 148 11.84 -56.01 -2.99
CA THR A 148 11.36 -56.36 -1.65
C THR A 148 11.90 -57.75 -1.28
N LYS A 149 12.64 -57.86 -0.17
CA LYS A 149 12.86 -59.14 0.52
C LYS A 149 12.93 -58.94 2.04
N VAL A 150 11.94 -59.58 2.67
CA VAL A 150 11.78 -60.06 4.07
C VAL A 150 11.76 -59.01 5.17
#